data_AF-A0A932GB00-F1
#
_entry.id   AF-A0A932GB00-F1
#
_cell.length_a   1.000
_cell.length_b   1.000
_cell.length_c   1.000
_cell.angle_alpha   90.00
_cell.angle_beta   90.00
_cell.angle_gamma   90.00
#
_symmetry.space_group_name_H-M   'P 1'
#
loop_
_entity.id
_entity.type
_entity.pdbx_description
1 polymer ?
#
loop_
_entity_poly.entity_id
_entity_poly.type
_entity_poly.pdbx_seq_one_letter_code
_entity_poly.pdbx_strand_id
1 'polypeptide(L)' 'MTRNVVSIRVTATVGEAAEVFVARHIGLLPVVDDRGWLIGILGLGDRLSRRPT' A
#
# COMPACT_ATOMS: atom_id res chain seq x y z
N MET A 1 6.89 11.70 -14.73
CA MET A 1 7.20 11.49 -13.29
C MET A 1 6.15 12.18 -12.45
N THR A 2 5.48 11.45 -11.56
CA THR A 2 4.54 12.01 -10.57
C THR A 2 5.31 12.41 -9.32
N ARG A 3 5.16 13.65 -8.88
CA ARG A 3 5.97 14.20 -7.75
C ARG A 3 5.36 13.95 -6.37
N ASN A 4 4.06 13.72 -6.29
CA ASN A 4 3.33 13.51 -5.04
C ASN A 4 2.75 12.10 -5.00
N VAL A 5 3.60 11.13 -4.65
CA VAL A 5 3.20 9.73 -4.54
C VAL A 5 2.67 9.49 -3.13
N VAL A 6 1.41 9.07 -3.02
CA VAL A 6 0.81 8.66 -1.74
C VAL A 6 1.38 7.30 -1.37
N SER A 7 1.86 7.13 -0.15
CA SER A 7 2.40 5.87 0.38
C SER A 7 1.80 5.55 1.75
N ILE A 8 1.88 4.29 2.18
CA ILE A 8 1.50 3.85 3.52
C ILE A 8 2.68 3.21 4.24
N ARG A 9 2.56 3.10 5.57
CA ARG A 9 3.54 2.43 6.41
C ARG A 9 3.40 0.90 6.32
N VAL A 10 4.49 0.18 6.51
CA VAL A 10 4.50 -1.29 6.60
C VAL A 10 3.58 -1.85 7.69
N THR A 11 3.33 -1.06 8.73
CA THR A 11 2.45 -1.42 9.85
C THR A 11 0.98 -1.17 9.56
N ALA A 12 0.63 -0.54 8.42
CA ALA A 12 -0.75 -0.28 8.06
C ALA A 12 -1.49 -1.57 7.74
N THR A 13 -2.74 -1.61 8.16
CA THR A 13 -3.67 -2.69 7.88
C THR A 13 -4.16 -2.65 6.44
N VAL A 14 -4.72 -3.78 5.99
CA VAL A 14 -5.37 -3.87 4.68
C VAL A 14 -6.57 -2.92 4.57
N GLY A 15 -7.29 -2.68 5.67
CA GLY A 15 -8.41 -1.74 5.71
C GLY A 15 -7.97 -0.32 5.44
N GLU A 16 -6.90 0.13 6.10
CA GLU A 16 -6.31 1.47 5.88
C GLU A 16 -5.81 1.61 4.43
N ALA A 17 -5.20 0.57 3.86
CA ALA A 17 -4.81 0.58 2.45
C ALA A 17 -6.03 0.72 1.51
N ALA A 18 -7.13 0.01 1.79
CA ALA A 18 -8.37 0.09 1.04
C ALA A 18 -9.00 1.49 1.10
N GLU A 19 -9.02 2.11 2.28
CA GLU A 19 -9.48 3.49 2.45
C GLU A 19 -8.67 4.47 1.60
N VAL A 20 -7.34 4.31 1.54
CA VAL A 20 -6.48 5.15 0.70
C VAL A 20 -6.76 4.95 -0.77
N PHE A 21 -6.95 3.71 -1.24
CA PHE A 21 -7.32 3.42 -2.63
C PHE A 21 -8.61 4.15 -3.05
N VAL A 22 -9.65 4.08 -2.21
CA VAL A 22 -10.94 4.74 -2.46
C VAL A 22 -10.82 6.26 -2.38
N ALA A 23 -10.20 6.79 -1.31
CA ALA A 23 -10.10 8.22 -1.09
C ALA A 23 -9.25 8.92 -2.17
N ARG A 24 -8.20 8.26 -2.67
CA ARG A 24 -7.27 8.85 -3.65
C ARG A 24 -7.52 8.41 -5.08
N HIS A 25 -8.46 7.48 -5.32
CA HIS A 25 -8.77 6.93 -6.65
C HIS A 25 -7.52 6.38 -7.35
N ILE A 26 -6.68 5.64 -6.60
CA ILE A 26 -5.44 5.04 -7.09
C ILE A 26 -5.53 3.51 -7.08
N GLY A 27 -4.74 2.86 -7.94
CA GLY A 27 -4.70 1.39 -8.03
C GLY A 27 -3.42 0.76 -7.45
N LEU A 28 -2.40 1.57 -7.17
CA LEU A 28 -1.11 1.15 -6.62
C LEU A 28 -0.74 2.03 -5.44
N LEU A 29 -0.21 1.40 -4.39
CA LEU A 29 0.12 2.04 -3.13
C LEU A 29 1.49 1.56 -2.64
N PRO A 30 2.54 2.40 -2.78
CA PRO A 30 3.85 2.12 -2.22
C PRO A 30 3.79 1.95 -0.70
N VAL A 31 4.52 0.95 -0.21
CA VAL A 31 4.69 0.67 1.22
C VAL A 31 6.09 1.07 1.64
N VAL A 32 6.19 1.92 2.65
CA VAL A 32 7.46 2.43 3.18
C VAL A 32 7.70 2.01 4.62
N ASP A 33 8.97 1.92 5.00
CA ASP A 33 9.41 1.63 6.38
C ASP A 33 9.41 2.88 7.27
N ASP A 34 9.99 2.73 8.47
CA ASP A 34 10.06 3.80 9.45
C ASP A 34 10.88 5.00 9.02
N ARG A 35 11.87 4.77 8.15
CA ARG A 35 12.82 5.77 7.63
C ARG A 35 12.38 6.34 6.29
N GLY A 36 11.22 5.90 5.76
CA GLY A 36 10.67 6.34 4.48
C GLY A 36 11.23 5.60 3.27
N TRP A 37 11.96 4.50 3.46
CA TRP A 37 12.44 3.67 2.35
C TRP A 37 11.31 2.84 1.79
N LEU A 38 11.24 2.76 0.45
CA LEU A 38 10.33 1.87 -0.24
C LEU A 38 10.71 0.42 0.02
N ILE A 39 9.77 -0.35 0.57
CA ILE A 39 9.97 -1.77 0.85
C ILE A 39 9.02 -2.69 0.06
N GLY A 40 7.99 -2.12 -0.58
CA GLY A 40 7.01 -2.90 -1.32
C GLY A 40 5.96 -2.04 -2.03
N ILE A 41 5.08 -2.70 -2.78
CA ILE A 41 3.97 -2.09 -3.50
C ILE A 41 2.74 -2.96 -3.27
N LEU A 42 1.61 -2.35 -2.92
CA LEU A 42 0.31 -3.00 -2.89
C LEU A 42 -0.52 -2.57 -4.10
N GLY A 43 -1.15 -3.54 -4.75
CA GLY A 43 -2.18 -3.31 -5.76
C GLY A 43 -3.59 -3.47 -5.19
N LEU A 44 -4.54 -2.69 -5.72
CA LEU A 44 -5.96 -2.86 -5.38
C LEU A 44 -6.47 -4.29 -5.67
N GLY A 45 -5.88 -4.97 -6.66
CA GLY A 45 -6.20 -6.34 -7.03
C GLY A 45 -5.39 -7.42 -6.31
N ASP A 46 -4.55 -7.06 -5.34
CA ASP A 46 -3.70 -8.04 -4.65
C ASP A 46 -4.57 -9.03 -3.87
N ARG A 47 -4.43 -10.30 -4.23
CA ARG A 47 -5.13 -11.38 -3.54
C ARG A 47 -4.29 -11.80 -2.35
N LEU A 48 -4.83 -11.57 -1.16
CA LEU A 48 -4.24 -12.06 0.07
C LEU A 48 -4.38 -13.58 0.13
N SER A 49 -3.37 -14.29 -0.37
CA SER A 49 -3.23 -15.71 -0.11
C SER A 49 -2.57 -15.87 1.26
N ARG A 50 -3.34 -16.34 2.24
CA ARG A 50 -2.72 -16.93 3.43
C ARG A 50 -2.04 -18.20 2.97
N ARG A 51 -0.70 -18.26 3.03
CA ARG A 51 0.01 -19.54 2.94
C ARG A 51 -0.33 -20.30 4.23
N PRO A 52 -1.02 -21.45 4.17
CA PRO A 52 -1.24 -22.23 5.38
C PRO A 52 0.12 -22.71 5.90
N THR A 53 0.36 -22.48 7.19
CA THR A 53 1.40 -23.15 7.98
C THR A 53 1.08 -24.62 8.15
#